data_AF-A0A5E5PXZ1-F1
#
_entry.id   AF-A0A5E5PXZ1-F1
#
_cell.length_a   1.000
_cell.length_b   1.000
_cell.length_c   1.000
_cell.angle_alpha   90.00
_cell.angle_beta   90.00
_cell.angle_gamma   90.00
#
_symmetry.space_group_name_H-M   'P 1'
#
loop_
_entity.id
_entity.type
_entity.pdbx_description
1 polymer ?
#
loop_
_entity_poly.entity_id
_entity_poly.type
_entity_poly.pdbx_seq_one_letter_code
_entity_poly.pdbx_strand_id
1 'polypeptide(L)' 'SYNLFALMRQILPLEFANKRAKYVRNRLYAIAAKVLQHGRQVIVKCQAQYYDLLTQVLNNIKAFKPLLS' A
#
# COMPACT_ATOMS: atom_id res chain seq x y z
N SER A 1 -3.53 14.35 -14.58
CA SER A 1 -2.81 14.08 -13.31
C SER A 1 -3.57 12.99 -12.56
N TYR A 2 -2.96 11.83 -12.31
CA TYR A 2 -3.63 10.73 -11.60
C TYR A 2 -3.72 11.06 -10.10
N ASN A 3 -4.94 11.04 -9.54
CA ASN A 3 -5.12 11.20 -8.11
C ASN A 3 -4.74 9.88 -7.41
N LEU A 4 -3.56 9.86 -6.79
CA LEU A 4 -3.05 8.71 -6.02
C LEU A 4 -4.08 8.20 -5.00
N PHE A 5 -4.84 9.08 -4.36
CA PHE A 5 -5.90 8.67 -3.43
C PHE A 5 -7.10 8.00 -4.12
N ALA A 6 -7.40 8.36 -5.37
CA ALA A 6 -8.47 7.71 -6.14
C ALA A 6 -8.08 6.29 -6.54
N LEU A 7 -6.85 6.08 -7.01
CA LEU A 7 -6.30 4.74 -7.30
C LEU A 7 -6.22 3.89 -6.01
N MET A 8 -5.79 4.49 -4.91
CA MET A 8 -5.72 3.78 -3.62
C MET A 8 -7.09 3.38 -3.10
N ARG A 9 -8.15 4.16 -3.31
CA ARG A 9 -9.51 3.73 -2.96
C ARG A 9 -9.94 2.47 -3.71
N GLN A 10 -9.44 2.23 -4.92
CA GLN A 10 -9.74 1.02 -5.69
C GLN A 10 -9.01 -0.22 -5.14
N ILE A 11 -7.88 -0.02 -4.46
CA ILE A 11 -7.05 -1.10 -3.89
C ILE A 11 -7.39 -1.34 -2.41
N LEU A 12 -7.92 -0.33 -1.71
CA LEU A 12 -8.23 -0.42 -0.29
C LEU A 12 -9.39 -1.41 -0.05
N PRO A 13 -9.26 -2.31 0.94
CA PRO A 13 -10.36 -3.15 1.38
C PRO A 13 -11.60 -2.33 1.75
N LEU A 14 -12.80 -2.90 1.54
CA LEU A 14 -14.09 -2.20 1.73
C LEU A 14 -14.25 -1.58 3.13
N GLU A 15 -13.68 -2.23 4.14
CA GLU A 15 -13.60 -1.76 5.53
C GLU A 15 -12.90 -0.40 5.71
N PHE A 16 -12.07 0.01 4.76
CA PHE A 16 -11.42 1.33 4.73
C PHE A 16 -12.13 2.36 3.84
N ALA A 17 -13.12 1.95 3.03
CA ALA A 17 -13.84 2.86 2.12
C ALA A 17 -14.58 3.98 2.87
N ASN A 18 -15.09 3.67 4.07
CA ASN A 18 -15.82 4.62 4.93
C ASN A 18 -14.91 5.40 5.89
N LYS A 19 -13.58 5.17 5.88
CA LYS A 19 -12.65 5.91 6.74
C LYS A 19 -12.33 7.26 6.12
N ARG A 20 -12.20 8.30 6.97
CA ARG A 20 -11.81 9.65 6.52
C ARG A 20 -10.47 9.59 5.80
N ALA A 21 -10.30 10.38 4.73
CA ALA A 21 -9.06 10.46 3.96
C ALA A 21 -7.81 10.73 4.83
N LYS A 22 -7.95 11.54 5.89
CA LYS A 22 -6.89 11.80 6.89
C LYS A 22 -6.39 10.51 7.56
N TYR A 23 -7.29 9.59 7.90
CA TYR A 23 -6.93 8.33 8.54
C TYR A 23 -6.12 7.44 7.60
N VAL A 24 -6.61 7.28 6.37
CA VAL A 24 -5.93 6.52 5.30
C VAL A 24 -4.55 7.10 5.02
N ARG A 25 -4.46 8.42 4.84
CA ARG A 25 -3.19 9.14 4.62
C ARG A 25 -2.17 8.88 5.73
N ASN A 26 -2.59 8.97 6.99
CA ASN A 26 -1.68 8.76 8.12
C ASN A 26 -1.16 7.32 8.16
N ARG A 27 -2.00 6.33 7.87
CA ARG A 27 -1.57 4.92 7.77
C ARG A 27 -0.57 4.73 6.64
N LEU A 28 -0.78 5.38 5.49
CA LEU A 28 0.15 5.32 4.36
C LEU A 28 1.51 5.93 4.71
N TYR A 29 1.55 7.09 5.36
CA TYR A 29 2.83 7.65 5.80
C TYR A 29 3.54 6.78 6.83
N ALA A 30 2.80 6.14 7.73
CA ALA A 30 3.38 5.18 8.67
C ALA A 30 3.98 3.95 7.98
N ILE A 31 3.39 3.50 6.87
CA ILE A 31 3.95 2.43 6.03
C ILE A 31 5.16 2.93 5.26
N ALA A 32 5.07 4.11 4.63
CA ALA A 32 6.18 4.73 3.90
C ALA A 32 7.42 4.94 4.78
N ALA A 33 7.23 5.29 6.06
CA ALA A 33 8.31 5.40 7.04
C ALA A 33 9.02 4.07 7.34
N LYS A 34 8.39 2.93 7.04
CA LYS A 34 9.02 1.60 7.14
C LYS A 34 9.76 1.21 5.86
N VAL A 35 9.54 1.93 4.76
CA VAL A 35 10.26 1.76 3.50
C VAL A 35 11.60 2.47 3.63
N LEU A 36 12.67 1.74 3.36
CA LEU A 36 14.04 2.21 3.37
C LEU A 36 14.63 2.06 1.98
N GLN A 37 15.34 3.07 1.51
CA GLN A 37 16.17 2.98 0.33
C GLN A 37 17.59 2.67 0.75
N HIS A 38 18.13 1.54 0.30
CA HIS A 38 19.51 1.14 0.56
C HIS A 38 20.20 0.82 -0.77
N GLY A 39 21.05 1.74 -1.23
CA GLY A 39 21.64 1.66 -2.57
C GLY A 39 20.58 1.65 -3.67
N ARG A 40 20.57 0.57 -4.48
CA ARG A 40 19.57 0.36 -5.55
C ARG A 40 18.36 -0.50 -5.10
N GLN A 41 18.25 -0.81 -3.81
CA GLN A 41 17.18 -1.64 -3.27
C GLN A 41 16.20 -0.83 -2.44
N VAL A 42 14.93 -1.20 -2.53
CA VAL A 42 13.85 -0.71 -1.67
C VAL A 42 13.46 -1.82 -0.71
N ILE A 43 13.64 -1.58 0.59
CA ILE A 43 13.43 -2.56 1.66
C ILE A 43 12.26 -2.09 2.52
N VAL A 44 11.38 -3.00 2.95
CA VAL A 44 10.31 -2.68 3.91
C VAL A 44 10.62 -3.36 5.24
N LYS A 45 10.76 -2.59 6.31
CA LYS A 45 10.85 -3.13 7.68
C LYS A 45 9.54 -3.81 8.04
N CYS A 46 9.57 -5.13 8.20
CA CYS A 46 8.43 -5.97 8.52
C CYS A 46 8.73 -6.80 9.77
N GLN A 47 7.74 -7.03 10.63
CA GLN A 47 7.88 -8.00 11.73
C GLN A 47 7.70 -9.41 11.16
N ALA A 48 8.42 -10.40 11.70
CA ALA A 48 8.44 -11.77 11.19
C ALA A 48 7.03 -12.37 11.02
N GLN A 49 6.12 -12.11 11.97
CA GLN A 49 4.74 -12.60 11.93
C GLN A 49 3.91 -12.11 10.73
N TYR A 50 4.39 -11.11 9.98
CA TYR A 50 3.69 -10.53 8.82
C TYR A 50 4.38 -10.83 7.49
N TYR A 51 5.39 -11.71 7.45
CA TYR A 51 6.14 -11.99 6.22
C TYR A 51 5.28 -12.62 5.12
N ASP A 52 4.46 -13.60 5.48
CA ASP A 52 3.58 -14.28 4.52
C ASP A 52 2.53 -13.31 3.97
N LEU A 53 1.93 -12.52 4.86
CA LEU A 53 0.97 -11.49 4.48
C LEU A 53 1.60 -10.44 3.55
N LEU A 54 2.81 -9.95 3.86
CA LEU A 54 3.51 -8.98 3.03
C LEU A 54 3.80 -9.57 1.64
N THR A 55 4.24 -10.82 1.57
CA THR A 55 4.50 -11.52 0.31
C THR A 55 3.24 -11.62 -0.53
N GLN A 56 2.12 -12.00 0.08
CA GLN A 56 0.81 -12.08 -0.60
C GLN A 56 0.38 -10.71 -1.15
N VAL A 57 0.48 -9.65 -0.35
CA VAL A 57 0.12 -8.28 -0.76
C VAL A 57 0.99 -7.79 -1.93
N LEU A 58 2.31 -8.02 -1.86
CA LEU A 58 3.22 -7.63 -2.94
C LEU A 58 2.91 -8.36 -4.25
N ASN A 59 2.55 -9.63 -4.18
CA ASN A 59 2.12 -10.41 -5.35
C ASN A 59 0.80 -9.87 -5.94
N ASN A 60 -0.17 -9.53 -5.09
CA ASN A 60 -1.44 -8.94 -5.51
C ASN A 60 -1.24 -7.57 -6.19
N ILE A 61 -0.34 -6.73 -5.68
CA ILE A 61 -0.01 -5.44 -6.29
C ILE A 61 0.63 -5.63 -7.67
N LYS A 62 1.56 -6.57 -7.81
CA LYS A 62 2.18 -6.90 -9.12
C LYS A 62 1.14 -7.41 -10.12
N ALA A 63 0.14 -8.14 -9.65
CA ALA A 63 -0.94 -8.67 -10.48
C ALA A 63 -2.06 -7.63 -10.74
N PHE A 64 -2.08 -6.51 -10.03
CA PHE A 64 -3.13 -5.51 -10.15
C PHE A 64 -3.10 -4.84 -11.52
N LYS A 65 -4.16 -5.07 -12.29
CA LYS A 65 -4.43 -4.37 -13.54
C LYS A 65 -5.56 -3.37 -13.29
N PRO A 66 -5.28 -2.06 -13.27
CA PRO A 66 -6.35 -1.08 -13.12
C PRO A 66 -7.30 -1.19 -14.30
N LEU A 67 -8.61 -1.18 -14.02
CA LEU A 67 -9.61 -0.97 -15.05
C LEU A 67 -9.44 0.47 -15.54
N LEU A 68 -8.77 0.63 -16.68
CA LEU A 68 -8.69 1.89 -17.39
C LEU A 68 -10.08 2.17 -17.95
N SER A 69 -10.82 3.06 -17.29
CA SER A 69 -11.98 3.76 -17.85
C SER A 69 -11.53 4.96 -18.63
#